data_AF-A0A1V4U5M7-F1
#
_entry.id   AF-A0A1V4U5M7-F1
#
_cell.length_a   1.000
_cell.length_b   1.000
_cell.length_c   1.000
_cell.angle_alpha   90.00
_cell.angle_beta   90.00
_cell.angle_gamma   90.00
#
_symmetry.space_group_name_H-M   'P 1'
#
loop_
_entity.id
_entity.type
_entity.pdbx_description
1 polymer ?
#
loop_
_entity_poly.entity_id
_entity_poly.type
_entity_poly.pdbx_seq_one_letter_code
_entity_poly.pdbx_strand_id
1 'polypeptide(L)'
;MTAYKPRYAGSVTKYVFVESPEMTPSDLAIRAYEISQGVMIKETCFGLQVTGKEEDVERIIASLRALDPTHIFVKDRGFPPGDPRRCRANLGGARPGYFGHEFEMGLIQNISRGLASLPSRARDDLPHPPAPSKEPRLDASRLKKIIESQES
;
A
#
# COMPACT_ATOMS: atom_id res chain seq x y z
N MET A 1 -29.32 -21.95 -6.57
CA MET A 1 -28.13 -21.13 -6.25
C MET A 1 -27.43 -21.78 -5.07
N THR A 2 -26.16 -22.17 -5.21
CA THR A 2 -25.37 -22.70 -4.09
C THR A 2 -25.14 -21.59 -3.08
N ALA A 3 -25.38 -21.84 -1.79
CA ALA A 3 -25.15 -20.85 -0.75
C ALA A 3 -23.66 -20.45 -0.71
N TYR A 4 -23.38 -19.16 -0.83
CA TYR A 4 -22.02 -18.62 -0.76
C TYR A 4 -21.49 -18.78 0.67
N LYS A 5 -20.46 -19.60 0.85
CA LYS A 5 -19.71 -19.71 2.11
C LYS A 5 -18.32 -19.09 1.91
N PRO A 6 -18.05 -17.90 2.46
CA PRO A 6 -16.73 -17.28 2.34
C PRO A 6 -15.67 -18.13 3.04
N ARG A 7 -14.61 -18.48 2.30
CA ARG A 7 -13.51 -19.36 2.78
C ARG A 7 -12.74 -18.77 3.96
N TYR A 8 -12.74 -17.44 4.09
CA TYR A 8 -11.95 -16.69 5.07
C TYR A 8 -12.83 -15.77 5.93
N ALA A 9 -14.04 -16.24 6.28
CA ALA A 9 -14.95 -15.50 7.15
C ALA A 9 -14.26 -15.13 8.49
N GLY A 10 -14.41 -13.88 8.94
CA GLY A 10 -13.80 -13.39 10.17
C GLY A 10 -12.30 -13.10 10.11
N SER A 11 -11.69 -13.16 8.92
CA SER A 11 -10.31 -12.71 8.72
C SER A 11 -10.23 -11.31 8.14
N VAL A 12 -9.15 -10.60 8.46
CA VAL A 12 -8.78 -9.33 7.85
C VAL A 12 -7.57 -9.53 6.95
N THR A 13 -7.46 -8.75 5.88
CA THR A 13 -6.25 -8.72 5.04
C THR A 13 -5.70 -7.31 4.97
N LYS A 14 -4.47 -7.14 5.45
CA LYS A 14 -3.72 -5.89 5.39
C LYS A 14 -2.60 -6.02 4.35
N TYR A 15 -2.27 -4.91 3.71
CA TYR A 15 -1.06 -4.77 2.91
C TYR A 15 -0.06 -3.94 3.70
N VAL A 16 1.13 -4.50 3.91
CA VAL A 16 2.27 -3.84 4.56
C VAL A 16 3.25 -3.44 3.48
N PHE A 17 3.46 -2.15 3.28
CA PHE A 17 4.45 -1.60 2.35
C PHE A 17 5.75 -1.29 3.09
N VAL A 18 6.87 -1.48 2.40
CA VAL A 18 8.20 -1.08 2.88
C VAL A 18 8.93 -0.35 1.78
N GLU A 19 9.44 0.83 2.12
CA GLU A 19 10.33 1.63 1.27
C GLU A 19 11.42 2.19 2.16
N SER A 20 12.46 1.38 2.35
CA SER A 20 13.56 1.65 3.27
C SER A 20 14.89 1.48 2.56
N PRO A 21 15.89 2.34 2.81
CA PRO A 21 17.24 2.15 2.30
C PRO A 21 17.95 0.95 2.94
N GLU A 22 17.47 0.46 4.09
CA GLU A 22 18.15 -0.57 4.89
C GLU A 22 17.39 -1.91 4.93
N MET A 23 16.18 -1.96 4.36
CA MET A 23 15.32 -3.14 4.42
C MET A 23 14.57 -3.37 3.11
N THR A 24 14.71 -4.58 2.58
CA THR A 24 13.95 -5.02 1.41
C THR A 24 12.62 -5.68 1.81
N PRO A 25 11.65 -5.78 0.88
CA PRO A 25 10.45 -6.60 1.07
C PRO A 25 10.75 -8.04 1.49
N SER A 26 11.81 -8.65 0.95
CA SER A 26 12.21 -10.01 1.28
C SER A 26 12.74 -10.13 2.71
N ASP A 27 13.52 -9.15 3.19
CA ASP A 27 13.97 -9.10 4.59
C ASP A 27 12.77 -9.01 5.53
N LEU A 28 11.81 -8.13 5.22
CA LEU A 28 10.59 -7.98 6.00
C LEU A 28 9.74 -9.28 5.98
N ALA A 29 9.71 -9.99 4.85
CA ALA A 29 8.98 -11.25 4.72
C ALA A 29 9.55 -12.32 5.66
N ILE A 30 10.87 -12.46 5.72
CA ILE A 30 11.55 -13.41 6.61
C ILE A 30 11.12 -13.13 8.07
N ARG A 31 11.19 -11.86 8.50
CA ARG A 31 10.75 -11.45 9.85
C ARG A 31 9.28 -11.76 10.11
N ALA A 32 8.41 -11.54 9.14
CA ALA A 32 6.99 -11.84 9.27
C ALA A 32 6.73 -13.35 9.39
N TYR A 33 7.45 -14.18 8.65
CA TYR A 33 7.31 -15.64 8.73
C TYR A 33 7.72 -16.18 10.11
N GLU A 34 8.80 -15.66 10.70
CA GLU A 34 9.29 -16.03 12.04
C GLU A 34 8.22 -15.86 13.13
N ILE A 35 7.33 -14.86 12.99
CA ILE A 35 6.31 -14.50 13.99
C ILE A 35 4.87 -14.81 13.55
N SER A 36 4.71 -15.50 12.41
CA SER A 36 3.42 -15.65 11.71
C SER A 36 2.37 -16.46 12.47
N GLN A 37 2.77 -17.47 13.25
CA GLN A 37 1.88 -18.32 14.08
C GLN A 37 0.58 -18.78 13.37
N GLY A 38 0.65 -19.12 12.08
CA GLY A 38 -0.51 -19.60 11.30
C GLY A 38 -1.28 -18.51 10.54
N VAL A 39 -0.86 -17.24 10.63
CA VAL A 39 -1.29 -16.17 9.74
C VAL A 39 -0.72 -16.39 8.34
N MET A 40 -1.55 -16.18 7.32
CA MET A 40 -1.10 -16.24 5.94
C MET A 40 -0.27 -15.00 5.60
N ILE A 41 1.00 -15.22 5.31
CA ILE A 41 1.93 -14.20 4.81
C ILE A 41 2.17 -14.46 3.33
N LYS A 42 2.10 -13.41 2.53
CA LYS A 42 2.51 -13.42 1.13
C LYS A 42 3.43 -12.25 0.85
N GLU A 43 4.65 -12.56 0.42
CA GLU A 43 5.58 -11.58 -0.11
C GLU A 43 5.07 -10.96 -1.42
N THR A 44 5.33 -9.67 -1.59
CA THR A 44 5.06 -8.90 -2.80
C THR A 44 6.27 -8.04 -3.15
N CYS A 45 6.28 -7.48 -4.36
CA CYS A 45 7.36 -6.58 -4.80
C CYS A 45 7.50 -5.30 -3.96
N PHE A 46 6.51 -4.96 -3.14
CA PHE A 46 6.48 -3.71 -2.34
C PHE A 46 6.40 -3.96 -0.83
N GLY A 47 6.42 -5.22 -0.39
CA GLY A 47 6.25 -5.61 1.00
C GLY A 47 5.47 -6.91 1.14
N LEU A 48 4.40 -6.91 1.94
CA LEU A 48 3.68 -8.11 2.37
C LEU A 48 2.16 -7.96 2.31
N GLN A 49 1.48 -9.07 2.10
CA GLN A 49 0.07 -9.23 2.44
C GLN A 49 -0.03 -10.16 3.65
N VAL A 50 -0.80 -9.72 4.65
CA VAL A 50 -0.98 -10.42 5.92
C VAL A 50 -2.47 -10.69 6.10
N THR A 51 -2.86 -11.96 6.13
CA THR A 51 -4.25 -12.39 6.31
C THR A 51 -4.41 -13.35 7.48
N GLY A 52 -5.28 -13.02 8.43
CA GLY A 52 -5.55 -13.83 9.60
C GLY A 52 -6.67 -13.24 10.45
N LYS A 53 -6.80 -13.68 11.70
CA LYS A 53 -7.64 -12.99 12.69
C LYS A 53 -7.07 -11.60 12.95
N GLU A 54 -7.95 -10.64 13.24
CA GLU A 54 -7.56 -9.24 13.44
C GLU A 54 -6.46 -9.06 14.49
N GLU A 55 -6.63 -9.68 15.67
CA GLU A 55 -5.66 -9.66 16.77
C GLU A 55 -4.26 -10.15 16.35
N ASP A 56 -4.19 -11.24 15.58
CA ASP A 56 -2.93 -11.82 15.12
C ASP A 56 -2.26 -10.94 14.07
N VAL A 57 -3.06 -10.37 13.16
CA VAL A 57 -2.58 -9.47 12.10
C VAL A 57 -2.03 -8.18 12.72
N GLU A 58 -2.72 -7.60 13.70
CA GLU A 58 -2.28 -6.40 14.41
C GLU A 58 -0.99 -6.64 15.20
N ARG A 59 -0.88 -7.78 15.91
CA ARG A 59 0.33 -8.17 16.63
C ARG A 59 1.54 -8.28 15.70
N ILE A 60 1.38 -8.92 14.55
CA ILE A 60 2.45 -9.05 13.54
C ILE A 60 2.83 -7.67 13.02
N ILE A 61 1.84 -6.86 12.63
CA ILE A 61 2.09 -5.51 12.09
C ILE A 61 2.81 -4.62 13.09
N ALA A 62 2.41 -4.64 14.37
CA ALA A 62 3.07 -3.88 15.42
C ALA A 62 4.55 -4.29 15.56
N SER A 63 4.81 -5.59 15.51
CA SER A 63 6.17 -6.14 15.58
C SER A 63 7.02 -5.73 14.37
N LEU A 64 6.44 -5.79 13.16
CA LEU A 64 7.12 -5.38 11.94
C LEU A 64 7.44 -3.89 11.93
N ARG A 65 6.48 -3.03 12.31
CA ARG A 65 6.71 -1.57 12.36
C ARG A 65 7.78 -1.16 13.37
N ALA A 66 8.04 -1.95 14.40
CA ALA A 66 9.12 -1.67 15.35
C ALA A 66 10.51 -1.83 14.73
N LEU A 67 10.64 -2.61 13.64
CA LEU A 67 11.92 -2.81 12.94
C LEU A 67 12.35 -1.57 12.16
N ASP A 68 11.40 -0.90 11.51
CA ASP A 68 11.61 0.35 10.79
C ASP A 68 10.38 1.28 10.93
N PRO A 69 10.34 2.10 12.00
CA PRO A 69 9.17 2.90 12.36
C PRO A 69 8.77 3.97 11.33
N THR A 70 9.70 4.39 10.48
CA THR A 70 9.50 5.51 9.55
C THR A 70 9.28 5.08 8.11
N HIS A 71 9.51 3.81 7.78
CA HIS A 71 9.44 3.32 6.39
C HIS A 71 8.44 2.18 6.15
N ILE A 72 7.74 1.71 7.20
CA ILE A 72 6.72 0.66 7.09
C ILE A 72 5.31 1.25 7.18
N PHE A 73 4.52 1.06 6.11
CA PHE A 73 3.17 1.58 5.97
C PHE A 73 2.15 0.47 5.83
N VAL A 74 0.92 0.70 6.30
CA VAL A 74 -0.11 -0.34 6.36
C VAL A 74 -1.42 0.21 5.83
N LYS A 75 -2.11 -0.57 4.99
CA LYS A 75 -3.48 -0.27 4.59
C LYS A 75 -4.34 -1.51 4.46
N ASP A 76 -5.65 -1.31 4.45
CA ASP A 76 -6.60 -2.38 4.16
C ASP A 76 -6.51 -2.86 2.72
N ARG A 77 -6.49 -4.19 2.55
CA ARG A 77 -6.50 -4.83 1.24
C ARG A 77 -7.83 -5.50 0.90
N GLY A 78 -8.63 -5.83 1.93
CA GLY A 78 -9.97 -6.40 1.83
C GLY A 78 -9.99 -7.89 1.48
N PHE A 79 -9.51 -8.26 0.28
CA PHE A 79 -9.53 -9.65 -0.18
C PHE A 79 -8.19 -10.35 0.09
N PRO A 80 -8.20 -11.62 0.54
CA PRO A 80 -6.99 -12.40 0.73
C PRO A 80 -6.24 -12.65 -0.58
N PRO A 81 -4.94 -12.97 -0.50
CA PRO A 81 -4.20 -13.48 -1.64
C PRO A 81 -4.91 -14.65 -2.33
N GLY A 82 -5.02 -14.60 -3.66
CA GLY A 82 -5.60 -15.69 -4.43
C GLY A 82 -7.13 -15.78 -4.40
N ASP A 83 -7.83 -14.85 -3.74
CA ASP A 83 -9.31 -14.87 -3.69
C ASP A 83 -9.90 -14.85 -5.11
N PRO A 84 -10.76 -15.81 -5.48
CA PRO A 84 -11.28 -15.94 -6.85
C PRO A 84 -12.10 -14.75 -7.32
N ARG A 85 -12.63 -13.93 -6.40
CA ARG A 85 -13.41 -12.72 -6.71
C ARG A 85 -12.53 -11.57 -7.23
N ARG A 86 -11.22 -11.62 -6.99
CA ARG A 86 -10.28 -10.53 -7.33
C ARG A 86 -9.00 -10.98 -8.03
N CYS A 87 -8.60 -12.23 -7.87
CA CYS A 87 -7.32 -12.71 -8.37
C CYS A 87 -7.31 -12.77 -9.90
N ARG A 88 -6.39 -12.02 -10.50
CA ARG A 88 -6.11 -12.04 -11.94
C ARG A 88 -5.83 -13.47 -12.47
N ALA A 89 -5.25 -14.35 -11.65
CA ALA A 89 -4.98 -15.73 -12.08
C ALA A 89 -6.26 -16.46 -12.53
N ASN A 90 -7.41 -16.08 -11.98
CA ASN A 90 -8.70 -16.67 -12.33
C ASN A 90 -9.48 -15.83 -13.36
N LEU A 91 -9.33 -14.50 -13.34
CA LEU A 91 -10.14 -13.56 -14.14
C LEU A 91 -9.44 -13.01 -15.38
N GLY A 92 -8.12 -13.18 -15.51
CA GLY A 92 -7.31 -12.51 -16.52
C GLY A 92 -7.21 -10.99 -16.30
N GLY A 93 -6.71 -10.26 -17.30
CA GLY A 93 -6.68 -8.78 -17.31
C GLY A 93 -5.45 -8.12 -16.67
N ALA A 94 -5.53 -6.83 -16.38
CA ALA A 94 -4.47 -6.05 -15.74
C ALA A 94 -4.26 -6.48 -14.28
N ARG A 95 -3.08 -6.18 -13.69
CA ARG A 95 -2.78 -6.46 -12.28
C ARG A 95 -3.57 -5.47 -11.38
N PRO A 96 -4.65 -5.90 -10.70
CA PRO A 96 -5.51 -4.95 -9.99
C PRO A 96 -4.75 -4.30 -8.83
N GLY A 97 -4.75 -2.96 -8.80
CA GLY A 97 -4.05 -2.18 -7.78
C GLY A 97 -2.57 -1.93 -8.03
N TYR A 98 -1.94 -2.56 -9.04
CA TYR A 98 -0.50 -2.40 -9.30
C TYR A 98 -0.09 -0.95 -9.55
N PHE A 99 -0.75 -0.26 -10.49
CA PHE A 99 -0.47 1.16 -10.78
C PHE A 99 -0.73 2.08 -9.58
N GLY A 100 -1.73 1.73 -8.74
CA GLY A 100 -1.98 2.45 -7.49
C GLY A 100 -0.81 2.29 -6.52
N HIS A 101 -0.29 1.08 -6.36
CA HIS A 101 0.87 0.82 -5.52
C HIS A 101 2.12 1.51 -6.04
N GLU A 102 2.38 1.46 -7.34
CA GLU A 102 3.52 2.14 -7.97
C GLU A 102 3.47 3.66 -7.74
N PHE A 103 2.30 4.28 -7.91
CA PHE A 103 2.10 5.69 -7.59
C PHE A 103 2.30 5.99 -6.09
N GLU A 104 1.74 5.15 -5.21
CA GLU A 104 1.91 5.28 -3.75
C GLU A 104 3.39 5.20 -3.36
N MET A 105 4.18 4.30 -3.95
CA MET A 105 5.62 4.18 -3.65
C MET A 105 6.38 5.47 -3.93
N GLY A 106 6.03 6.19 -5.01
CA GLY A 106 6.61 7.50 -5.28
C GLY A 106 6.28 8.58 -4.23
N LEU A 107 5.14 8.44 -3.54
CA LEU A 107 4.72 9.39 -2.50
C LEU A 107 5.27 9.03 -1.11
N ILE A 108 5.34 7.74 -0.76
CA ILE A 108 5.67 7.34 0.61
C ILE A 108 7.09 7.75 1.02
N GLN A 109 8.03 7.89 0.07
CA GLN A 109 9.37 8.40 0.36
C GLN A 109 9.34 9.79 1.03
N ASN A 110 8.43 10.67 0.59
CA ASN A 110 8.26 11.98 1.21
C ASN A 110 7.66 11.88 2.62
N ILE A 111 6.76 10.92 2.82
CA ILE A 111 6.17 10.64 4.14
C ILE A 111 7.26 10.13 5.08
N SER A 112 8.10 9.19 4.65
CA SER A 112 9.20 8.64 5.46
C SER A 112 10.18 9.72 5.89
N ARG A 113 10.58 10.62 4.97
CA ARG A 113 11.43 11.79 5.30
C ARG A 113 10.77 12.70 6.32
N GLY A 114 9.47 12.94 6.18
CA GLY A 114 8.66 13.64 7.16
C GLY A 114 8.74 12.98 8.53
N LEU A 115 8.40 11.69 8.62
CA LEU A 115 8.42 10.93 9.86
C LEU A 115 9.79 10.88 10.53
N ALA A 116 10.87 10.73 9.76
CA ALA A 116 12.25 10.72 10.28
C ALA A 116 12.69 12.09 10.84
N SER A 117 12.16 13.19 10.29
CA SER A 117 12.46 14.55 10.77
C SER A 117 11.56 15.03 11.92
N LEU A 118 10.44 14.36 12.20
CA LEU A 118 9.51 14.77 13.26
C LEU A 118 10.15 14.83 14.66
N PRO A 119 10.98 13.86 15.11
CA PRO A 119 11.52 13.87 16.47
C PRO A 119 12.42 15.08 16.78
N SER A 120 13.11 15.62 15.78
CA SER A 120 14.02 16.77 15.93
C SER A 120 13.34 18.12 15.72
N ARG A 121 12.04 18.12 15.36
CA ARG A 121 11.30 19.33 15.00
C ARG A 121 10.60 19.94 16.20
N ALA A 122 10.77 21.25 16.40
CA ALA A 122 9.96 22.00 17.37
C ALA A 122 8.50 22.02 16.90
N ARG A 123 7.54 21.91 17.83
CA ARG A 123 6.10 21.92 17.50
C ARG A 123 5.66 23.16 16.72
N ASP A 124 6.31 24.29 16.99
CA ASP A 124 5.97 25.59 16.39
C ASP A 124 6.66 25.80 15.02
N ASP A 125 7.63 24.97 14.66
CA ASP A 125 8.35 25.03 13.39
C ASP A 125 7.61 24.23 12.30
N LEU A 126 6.29 24.41 12.15
CA LEU A 126 5.53 23.68 11.14
C LEU A 126 6.00 24.05 9.72
N PRO A 127 6.06 23.08 8.78
CA PRO A 127 6.48 23.40 7.43
C PRO A 127 5.40 24.29 6.80
N HIS A 128 5.83 25.40 6.21
CA HIS A 128 4.99 26.24 5.37
C HIS A 128 5.20 25.81 3.92
N PRO A 129 4.48 24.80 3.41
CA PRO A 129 4.61 24.41 2.02
C PRO A 129 4.27 25.61 1.13
N PRO A 130 4.98 25.77 0.00
CA PRO A 130 4.63 26.82 -0.95
C PRO A 130 3.16 26.64 -1.36
N ALA A 131 2.44 27.76 -1.45
CA ALA A 131 1.10 27.72 -2.02
C ALA A 131 1.19 27.10 -3.43
N PRO A 132 0.35 26.10 -3.76
CA PRO A 132 0.41 25.48 -5.08
C PRO A 132 0.28 26.57 -6.13
N SER A 133 1.20 26.54 -7.10
CA SER A 133 1.15 27.40 -8.28
C SER A 133 -0.25 27.31 -8.88
N LYS A 134 -0.90 28.46 -9.06
CA LYS A 134 -2.11 28.56 -9.87
C LYS A 134 -1.69 28.46 -11.34
N GLU A 135 -1.09 27.34 -11.74
CA GLU A 135 -0.92 27.10 -13.17
C GLU A 135 -2.30 27.17 -13.82
N PRO A 136 -2.43 27.86 -14.95
CA PRO A 136 -3.70 27.93 -15.64
C PRO A 136 -4.15 26.51 -15.96
N ARG A 137 -5.29 26.10 -15.41
CA ARG A 137 -5.92 24.81 -15.72
C ARG A 137 -6.06 24.70 -17.24
N LEU A 138 -5.94 23.48 -17.77
CA LEU A 138 -6.17 23.24 -19.19
C LEU A 138 -7.56 23.74 -19.59
N ASP A 139 -7.62 24.65 -20.54
CA ASP A 139 -8.88 25.17 -21.07
C ASP A 139 -9.72 24.04 -21.68
N ALA A 140 -11.03 24.03 -21.40
CA ALA A 140 -11.93 22.98 -21.86
C ALA A 140 -11.95 22.84 -23.40
N SER A 141 -11.82 23.97 -24.11
CA SER A 141 -11.75 23.99 -25.57
C SER A 141 -10.45 23.37 -26.08
N ARG A 142 -9.33 23.60 -25.36
CA ARG A 142 -8.05 22.97 -25.67
C ARG A 142 -8.08 21.46 -25.40
N LEU A 143 -8.70 21.02 -24.31
CA LEU A 143 -8.88 19.60 -24.01
C LEU A 143 -9.69 18.90 -25.12
N LYS A 144 -10.78 19.53 -25.58
CA LYS A 144 -11.60 19.01 -26.68
C LYS A 144 -10.80 18.83 -27.96
N LYS A 145 -9.98 19.83 -28.34
CA LYS A 145 -9.09 19.74 -29.52
C LYS A 145 -8.08 18.60 -29.41
N ILE A 146 -7.52 18.35 -28.22
CA ILE A 146 -6.58 17.24 -28.00
C ILE A 146 -7.30 15.91 -28.23
N ILE A 147 -8.49 15.72 -27.64
CA ILE A 147 -9.28 14.49 -27.82
C ILE A 147 -9.56 14.24 -29.31
N GLU A 148 -10.10 15.24 -30.02
CA GLU A 148 -10.41 15.14 -31.45
C GLU A 148 -9.17 14.80 -32.30
N SER A 149 -8.00 15.35 -31.95
CA SER A 149 -6.75 15.08 -32.67
C SER A 149 -6.17 13.67 -32.47
N GLN A 150 -6.56 12.97 -31.40
CA GLN A 150 -6.10 11.59 -31.12
C GLN A 150 -7.07 10.53 -31.65
N GLU A 151 -8.30 10.92 -32.00
CA GLU A 151 -9.31 10.04 -32.61
C GLU A 151 -9.30 10.09 -34.16
N SER A 152 -8.36 10.85 -34.74
CA SER A 152 -8.10 10.95 -36.20
C SER A 152 -7.00 10.00 -36.64
#